data_AF-A0A7J6BB07-F1
#
_entry.id   AF-A0A7J6BB07-F1
#
_cell.length_a   1.000
_cell.length_b   1.000
_cell.length_c   1.000
_cell.angle_alpha   90.00
_cell.angle_beta   90.00
_cell.angle_gamma   90.00
#
_symmetry.space_group_name_H-M   'P 1'
#
loop_
_entity.id
_entity.type
_entity.pdbx_description
1 polymer ?
#
loop_
_entity_poly.entity_id
_entity_poly.type
_entity_poly.pdbx_seq_one_letter_code
_entity_poly.pdbx_strand_id
1 'polypeptide(L)'
;MVFFTSCSCALFLFFCWSVMSGEIFVHAAEPSGDEDLKAPVLNENSFFPPLRLSSSFPEDLEMIDHCLNLLHDFGQRYTSLSSCLVSNARPVKMCQNCYSGYNVFLDMYTNISTQVGPGNKSCEELLLHADRLMLLYNLYKGLNDIWESAECTSCLTDKNSVSNDTLHFIDRYNQSLTCFEKYSHGNYSELCVECRSSYKVLNELYSNMSKHKALCIDVEDAMNSTRYSWSKIYNCSLKREENVPVIAVSSFMLFLPLIFYLSNYLHSEQKKRKLMHPKRAKSSHSLMNIQDKYS
;
A
#
# COMPACT_ATOMS: atom_id res chain seq x y z
N MET A 1 33.65 -22.76 -41.12
CA MET A 1 33.24 -21.77 -40.11
C MET A 1 31.75 -21.99 -39.81
N VAL A 2 31.41 -23.06 -39.09
CA VAL A 2 30.01 -23.58 -38.98
C VAL A 2 29.58 -23.77 -37.52
N PHE A 3 30.39 -23.39 -36.53
CA PHE A 3 30.11 -23.70 -35.11
C PHE A 3 29.56 -22.55 -34.25
N PHE A 4 29.39 -21.33 -34.77
CA PHE A 4 28.95 -20.19 -33.95
C PHE A 4 27.48 -19.78 -34.08
N THR A 5 26.73 -20.32 -35.05
CA THR A 5 25.33 -19.91 -35.31
C THR A 5 24.29 -20.67 -34.50
N SER A 6 24.63 -21.86 -33.98
CA SER A 6 23.67 -22.71 -33.24
C SER A 6 23.53 -22.31 -31.76
N CYS A 7 24.59 -21.76 -31.15
CA CYS A 7 24.60 -21.42 -29.73
C CYS A 7 23.70 -20.22 -29.39
N SER A 8 23.53 -19.26 -30.32
CA SER A 8 22.74 -18.05 -30.08
C SER A 8 21.23 -18.29 -30.13
N CYS A 9 20.75 -19.26 -30.94
CA CYS A 9 19.33 -19.64 -30.96
C CYS A 9 18.95 -20.49 -29.75
N ALA A 10 19.84 -21.38 -29.29
CA ALA A 10 19.59 -22.22 -28.13
C ALA A 10 19.51 -21.39 -26.84
N LEU A 11 20.36 -20.37 -26.69
CA LEU A 11 20.33 -19.45 -25.55
C LEU A 11 19.07 -18.57 -25.53
N PHE A 12 18.56 -18.15 -26.69
CA PHE A 12 17.31 -17.38 -26.77
C PHE A 12 16.08 -18.23 -26.43
N LEU A 13 16.04 -19.49 -26.87
CA LEU A 13 14.98 -20.44 -26.52
C LEU A 13 15.00 -20.81 -25.03
N PHE A 14 16.20 -20.96 -24.43
CA PHE A 14 16.34 -21.19 -22.99
C PHE A 14 15.87 -19.98 -22.17
N PHE A 15 16.20 -18.75 -22.59
CA PHE A 15 15.74 -17.53 -21.92
C PHE A 15 14.21 -17.35 -22.01
N CYS A 16 13.60 -17.68 -23.15
CA CYS A 16 12.14 -17.69 -23.30
C CYS A 16 11.46 -18.77 -22.45
N TRP A 17 12.07 -19.95 -22.29
CA TRP A 17 11.53 -21.02 -21.45
C TRP A 17 11.59 -20.68 -19.96
N SER A 18 12.71 -20.09 -19.49
CA SER A 18 12.87 -19.68 -18.09
C SER A 18 11.97 -18.52 -17.66
N VAL A 19 11.56 -17.65 -18.59
CA VAL A 19 10.62 -16.56 -18.31
C VAL A 19 9.17 -17.04 -18.27
N MET A 20 8.84 -18.16 -18.93
CA MET A 20 7.48 -18.75 -18.93
C MET A 20 7.23 -19.73 -17.78
N SER A 21 8.28 -20.21 -17.10
CA SER A 21 8.18 -21.14 -15.98
C SER A 21 8.52 -20.42 -14.68
N GLY A 22 7.62 -19.53 -14.23
CA GLY A 22 7.75 -18.83 -12.96
C GLY A 22 7.54 -19.80 -11.79
N GLU A 23 8.61 -20.47 -11.35
CA GLU A 23 8.66 -21.15 -10.06
C GLU A 23 9.92 -20.73 -9.30
N ILE A 24 9.75 -19.76 -8.39
CA ILE A 24 10.71 -19.46 -7.33
C ILE A 24 10.35 -20.40 -6.17
N PHE A 25 11.10 -21.48 -6.01
CA PHE A 25 11.07 -22.31 -4.81
C PHE A 25 11.86 -21.61 -3.70
N VAL A 26 11.14 -21.04 -2.73
CA VAL A 26 11.70 -20.60 -1.44
C VAL A 26 11.64 -21.78 -0.49
N HIS A 27 12.78 -22.36 -0.14
CA HIS A 27 12.88 -23.34 0.94
C HIS A 27 12.70 -22.61 2.29
N ALA A 28 11.59 -22.92 2.98
CA ALA A 28 11.41 -22.58 4.38
C ALA A 28 12.25 -23.51 5.25
N ALA A 29 13.01 -22.95 6.18
CA ALA A 29 13.73 -23.68 7.21
C ALA A 29 12.77 -24.03 8.36
N GLU A 30 12.78 -25.29 8.80
CA GLU A 30 12.08 -25.75 10.00
C GLU A 30 12.75 -25.26 11.29
N PRO A 31 11.98 -25.05 12.38
CA PRO A 31 12.49 -24.56 13.65
C PRO A 31 13.00 -25.73 14.52
N SER A 32 14.14 -25.50 15.18
CA SER A 32 14.71 -26.40 16.18
C SER A 32 14.49 -25.85 17.59
N GLY A 33 14.01 -26.71 18.49
CA GLY A 33 14.56 -26.80 19.85
C GLY A 33 13.88 -25.99 20.95
N ASP A 34 13.03 -26.72 21.67
CA ASP A 34 12.54 -26.54 23.04
C ASP A 34 13.63 -26.17 24.07
N GLU A 35 13.38 -25.17 24.93
CA GLU A 35 13.99 -25.05 26.27
C GLU A 35 12.97 -24.45 27.25
N ASP A 36 12.44 -25.30 28.12
CA ASP A 36 11.57 -24.99 29.26
C ASP A 36 12.28 -24.08 30.29
N LEU A 37 11.88 -22.81 30.36
CA LEU A 37 12.28 -21.90 31.44
C LEU A 37 11.15 -21.75 32.46
N LYS A 38 11.26 -22.48 33.56
CA LYS A 38 10.31 -22.50 34.68
C LYS A 38 10.34 -21.15 35.44
N ALA A 39 9.21 -20.43 35.43
CA ALA A 39 9.03 -19.20 36.19
C ALA A 39 8.95 -19.48 37.70
N PRO A 40 9.56 -18.64 38.58
CA PRO A 40 9.43 -18.78 40.01
C PRO A 40 8.04 -18.33 40.48
N VAL A 41 7.43 -19.15 41.34
CA VAL A 41 6.16 -18.92 42.02
C VAL A 41 6.32 -17.76 43.00
N LEU A 42 5.63 -16.64 42.74
CA LEU A 42 5.50 -15.53 43.68
C LEU A 42 4.33 -15.83 44.63
N ASN A 43 4.62 -15.93 45.93
CA ASN A 43 3.64 -16.23 46.97
C ASN A 43 2.73 -15.00 47.20
N GLU A 44 1.46 -15.16 46.84
CA GLU A 44 0.38 -14.20 47.01
C GLU A 44 -0.04 -14.21 48.49
N ASN A 45 0.47 -13.28 49.32
CA ASN A 45 -0.12 -12.87 50.63
C ASN A 45 0.69 -11.79 51.37
N SER A 46 1.00 -10.67 50.73
CA SER A 46 1.47 -9.47 51.44
C SER A 46 0.57 -8.28 51.14
N PHE A 47 -0.56 -8.23 51.85
CA PHE A 47 -1.47 -7.09 51.87
C PHE A 47 -0.83 -5.97 52.70
N PHE A 48 -0.12 -5.05 52.03
CA PHE A 48 0.32 -3.81 52.66
C PHE A 48 -0.87 -2.82 52.68
N PRO A 49 -1.28 -2.29 53.84
CA PRO A 49 -2.25 -1.21 53.88
C PRO A 49 -1.62 0.07 53.28
N PRO A 50 -2.36 0.90 52.52
CA PRO A 50 -1.83 2.15 52.01
C PRO A 50 -1.63 3.13 53.17
N LEU A 51 -0.37 3.51 53.42
CA LEU A 51 0.00 4.62 54.28
C LEU A 51 -0.58 5.91 53.70
N ARG A 52 -1.61 6.48 54.35
CA ARG A 52 -2.07 7.84 54.08
C ARG A 52 -1.20 8.83 54.87
N LEU A 53 -0.34 9.55 54.16
CA LEU A 53 0.39 10.68 54.71
C LEU A 53 -0.47 11.94 54.50
N SER A 54 -1.30 12.28 55.49
CA SER A 54 -2.14 13.49 55.42
C SER A 54 -1.59 14.59 56.33
N SER A 55 -0.86 15.52 55.71
CA SER A 55 -0.77 16.90 56.19
C SER A 55 -0.98 17.83 54.98
N SER A 56 -2.24 17.99 54.57
CA SER A 56 -2.63 18.94 53.52
C SER A 56 -3.69 19.90 54.07
N PHE A 57 -3.56 21.18 53.69
CA PHE A 57 -4.52 22.23 54.03
C PHE A 57 -5.86 22.00 53.32
N PRO A 58 -6.98 22.59 53.79
CA PRO A 58 -8.31 22.37 53.20
C PRO A 58 -8.39 22.67 51.70
N GLU A 59 -7.71 23.71 51.21
CA GLU A 59 -7.66 24.07 49.78
C GLU A 59 -6.84 23.07 48.94
N ASP A 60 -5.76 22.50 49.47
CA ASP A 60 -5.04 21.43 48.78
C ASP A 60 -5.90 20.16 48.68
N LEU A 61 -6.78 19.90 49.66
CA LEU A 61 -7.67 18.74 49.67
C LEU A 61 -8.80 18.87 48.63
N GLU A 62 -9.43 20.04 48.52
CA GLU A 62 -10.48 20.29 47.50
C GLU A 62 -9.93 20.28 46.07
N MET A 63 -8.70 20.77 45.87
CA MET A 63 -8.02 20.74 44.56
C MET A 63 -7.70 19.31 44.13
N ILE A 64 -7.25 18.46 45.06
CA ILE A 64 -7.01 17.04 44.81
C ILE A 64 -8.32 16.35 44.39
N ASP A 65 -9.43 16.63 45.06
CA ASP A 65 -10.73 16.03 44.69
C ASP A 65 -11.20 16.44 43.29
N HIS A 66 -10.98 17.69 42.86
CA HIS A 66 -11.31 18.14 41.49
C HIS A 66 -10.52 17.42 40.42
N CYS A 67 -9.18 17.36 40.54
CA CYS A 67 -8.36 16.65 39.56
C CYS A 67 -8.62 15.13 39.58
N LEU A 68 -8.98 14.54 40.74
CA LEU A 68 -9.37 13.13 40.83
C LEU A 68 -10.69 12.84 40.08
N ASN A 69 -11.65 13.75 40.11
CA ASN A 69 -12.87 13.62 39.30
C ASN A 69 -12.54 13.66 37.80
N LEU A 70 -11.67 14.58 37.36
CA LEU A 70 -11.22 14.60 35.97
C LEU A 70 -10.46 13.32 35.58
N LEU A 71 -9.64 12.78 36.47
CA LEU A 71 -8.95 11.50 36.24
C LEU A 71 -9.94 10.34 36.05
N HIS A 72 -10.98 10.27 36.89
CA HIS A 72 -12.03 9.26 36.78
C HIS A 72 -12.77 9.38 35.45
N ASP A 73 -13.17 10.59 35.07
CA ASP A 73 -13.87 10.85 33.81
C ASP A 73 -12.99 10.52 32.59
N PHE A 74 -11.70 10.86 32.63
CA PHE A 74 -10.74 10.45 31.59
C PHE A 74 -10.72 8.94 31.42
N GLY A 75 -10.65 8.18 32.52
CA GLY A 75 -10.71 6.72 32.50
C GLY A 75 -11.99 6.17 31.85
N GLN A 76 -13.15 6.77 32.15
CA GLN A 76 -14.41 6.38 31.53
C GLN A 76 -14.46 6.69 30.03
N ARG A 77 -13.99 7.87 29.61
CA ARG A 77 -13.96 8.24 28.18
C ARG A 77 -12.97 7.38 27.40
N TYR A 78 -11.79 7.13 27.97
CA TYR A 78 -10.77 6.26 27.38
C TYR A 78 -11.28 4.83 27.15
N THR A 79 -11.89 4.23 28.16
CA THR A 79 -12.41 2.85 28.07
C THR A 79 -13.57 2.74 27.09
N SER A 80 -14.49 3.71 27.09
CA SER A 80 -15.59 3.79 26.13
C SER A 80 -15.09 3.90 24.68
N LEU A 81 -14.14 4.81 24.43
CA LEU A 81 -13.54 4.99 23.11
C LEU A 81 -12.79 3.73 22.67
N SER A 82 -11.95 3.16 23.54
CA SER A 82 -11.20 1.94 23.25
C SER A 82 -12.13 0.77 22.90
N SER A 83 -13.23 0.61 23.64
CA SER A 83 -14.27 -0.39 23.37
C SER A 83 -14.91 -0.19 21.99
N CYS A 84 -15.21 1.08 21.62
CA CYS A 84 -15.72 1.41 20.30
C CYS A 84 -14.73 1.04 19.19
N LEU A 85 -13.45 1.41 19.34
CA LEU A 85 -12.41 1.12 18.34
C LEU A 85 -12.26 -0.39 18.12
N VAL A 86 -12.16 -1.17 19.20
CA VAL A 86 -12.04 -2.64 19.12
C VAL A 86 -13.26 -3.27 18.46
N SER A 87 -14.46 -2.83 18.83
CA SER A 87 -15.72 -3.35 18.26
C SER A 87 -15.88 -3.04 16.77
N ASN A 88 -15.20 -2.02 16.27
CA ASN A 88 -15.24 -1.57 14.87
C ASN A 88 -13.93 -1.82 14.13
N ALA A 89 -13.06 -2.70 14.64
CA ALA A 89 -11.79 -3.02 14.02
C ALA A 89 -11.95 -3.99 12.82
N ARG A 90 -13.01 -4.80 12.78
CA ARG A 90 -13.28 -5.76 11.69
C ARG A 90 -14.79 -6.00 11.49
N PRO A 91 -15.35 -5.65 10.31
CA PRO A 91 -14.77 -4.81 9.26
C PRO A 91 -14.46 -3.41 9.80
N VAL A 92 -13.46 -2.71 9.24
CA VAL A 92 -13.01 -1.42 9.77
C VAL A 92 -14.09 -0.36 9.53
N LYS A 93 -14.66 0.17 10.62
CA LYS A 93 -15.71 1.21 10.62
C LYS A 93 -15.53 2.22 11.75
N MET A 94 -14.29 2.37 12.23
CA MET A 94 -14.03 3.09 13.46
C MET A 94 -14.17 4.61 13.28
N CYS A 95 -13.82 5.16 12.11
CA CYS A 95 -13.94 6.60 11.88
C CYS A 95 -15.40 7.03 11.87
N GLN A 96 -16.27 6.28 11.17
CA GLN A 96 -17.70 6.60 11.08
C GLN A 96 -18.48 6.34 12.38
N ASN A 97 -18.05 5.37 13.20
CA ASN A 97 -18.83 4.94 14.37
C ASN A 97 -18.29 5.50 15.70
N CYS A 98 -17.00 5.87 15.77
CA CYS A 98 -16.37 6.29 17.03
C CYS A 98 -16.02 7.78 17.11
N TYR A 99 -16.32 8.59 16.08
CA TYR A 99 -15.96 10.02 16.05
C TYR A 99 -16.54 10.82 17.22
N SER A 100 -17.76 10.53 17.64
CA SER A 100 -18.40 11.24 18.76
C SER A 100 -17.66 10.97 20.08
N GLY A 101 -17.33 9.70 20.33
CA GLY A 101 -16.54 9.30 21.50
C GLY A 101 -15.12 9.88 21.45
N TYR A 102 -14.52 9.95 20.27
CA TYR A 102 -13.22 10.56 20.06
C TYR A 102 -13.21 12.06 20.37
N ASN A 103 -14.19 12.82 19.89
CA ASN A 103 -14.28 14.25 20.18
C ASN A 103 -14.45 14.51 21.69
N VAL A 104 -15.33 13.76 22.35
CA VAL A 104 -15.51 13.87 23.81
C VAL A 104 -14.22 13.51 24.55
N PHE A 105 -13.45 12.55 24.06
CA PHE A 105 -12.15 12.19 24.62
C PHE A 105 -11.11 13.32 24.44
N LEU A 106 -11.07 13.97 23.27
CA LEU A 106 -10.24 15.14 23.05
C LEU A 106 -10.61 16.29 23.98
N ASP A 107 -11.90 16.60 24.10
CA ASP A 107 -12.41 17.65 25.00
C ASP A 107 -12.07 17.35 26.46
N MET A 108 -12.10 16.07 26.85
CA MET A 108 -11.72 15.66 28.20
C MET A 108 -10.23 15.91 28.48
N TYR A 109 -9.36 15.59 27.52
CA TYR A 109 -7.93 15.84 27.66
C TYR A 109 -7.61 17.34 27.67
N THR A 110 -8.25 18.14 26.81
CA THR A 110 -8.05 19.60 26.79
C THR A 110 -8.53 20.24 28.09
N ASN A 111 -9.62 19.75 28.69
CA ASN A 111 -10.06 20.18 30.01
C ASN A 111 -8.99 19.91 31.09
N ILE A 112 -8.32 18.76 31.08
CA ILE A 112 -7.24 18.45 32.04
C ILE A 112 -6.03 19.36 31.82
N SER A 113 -5.66 19.61 30.56
CA SER A 113 -4.49 20.44 30.20
C SER A 113 -4.71 21.93 30.49
N THR A 114 -5.93 22.43 30.32
CA THR A 114 -6.20 23.89 30.38
C THR A 114 -6.79 24.38 31.70
N GLN A 115 -7.44 23.52 32.49
CA GLN A 115 -8.09 23.96 33.73
C GLN A 115 -7.07 24.10 34.87
N VAL A 116 -7.00 25.32 35.41
CA VAL A 116 -6.28 25.61 36.66
C VAL A 116 -7.22 25.34 37.81
N GLY A 117 -6.83 24.45 38.73
CA GLY A 117 -7.60 24.13 39.93
C GLY A 117 -7.55 25.27 40.96
N PRO A 118 -8.39 25.22 42.00
CA PRO A 118 -8.28 26.14 43.14
C PRO A 118 -6.87 26.06 43.75
N GLY A 119 -6.20 27.20 43.90
CA GLY A 119 -4.82 27.27 44.43
C GLY A 119 -3.70 27.48 43.39
N ASN A 120 -4.00 27.90 42.15
CA ASN A 120 -3.04 28.21 41.09
C ASN A 120 -2.15 27.03 40.63
N LYS A 121 -2.50 25.79 40.98
CA LYS A 121 -1.83 24.57 40.48
C LYS A 121 -2.66 23.97 39.35
N SER A 122 -2.02 23.58 38.25
CA SER A 122 -2.68 22.98 37.09
C SER A 122 -2.87 21.47 37.30
N CYS A 123 -4.06 20.94 36.96
CA CYS A 123 -4.25 19.49 36.91
C CYS A 123 -3.34 18.83 35.85
N GLU A 124 -2.88 19.58 34.85
CA GLU A 124 -1.88 19.14 33.87
C GLU A 124 -0.59 18.67 34.56
N GLU A 125 -0.03 19.49 35.44
CA GLU A 125 1.21 19.16 36.16
C GLU A 125 1.01 17.97 37.10
N LEU A 126 -0.16 17.90 37.75
CA LEU A 126 -0.49 16.87 38.74
C LEU A 126 -0.89 15.52 38.15
N LEU A 127 -1.43 15.48 36.93
CA LEU A 127 -1.96 14.26 36.31
C LEU A 127 -1.18 13.82 35.07
N LEU A 128 -0.73 14.77 34.24
CA LEU A 128 -0.06 14.46 32.97
C LEU A 128 1.46 14.42 33.11
N HIS A 129 2.02 15.19 34.05
CA HIS A 129 3.48 15.35 34.22
C HIS A 129 4.01 15.03 35.62
N ALA A 130 3.21 14.40 36.49
CA ALA A 130 3.61 14.11 37.87
C ALA A 130 4.66 13.00 38.00
N ASP A 131 4.80 12.14 36.99
CA ASP A 131 5.72 11.01 37.02
C ASP A 131 6.49 10.83 35.70
N ARG A 132 7.54 10.01 35.72
CA ARG A 132 8.41 9.75 34.55
C ARG A 132 7.68 8.99 33.44
N LEU A 133 6.69 8.17 33.77
CA LEU A 133 5.95 7.37 32.80
C LEU A 133 4.94 8.23 32.04
N MET A 134 4.36 9.26 32.66
CA MET A 134 3.34 10.13 32.07
C MET A 134 2.21 9.31 31.44
N LEU A 135 1.65 8.38 32.22
CA LEU A 135 0.74 7.35 31.69
C LEU A 135 -0.46 7.93 30.95
N LEU A 136 -1.14 8.92 31.54
CA LEU A 136 -2.32 9.54 30.93
C LEU A 136 -2.00 10.20 29.60
N TYR A 137 -0.88 10.93 29.53
CA TYR A 137 -0.40 11.54 28.28
C TYR A 137 -0.16 10.48 27.21
N ASN A 138 0.51 9.37 27.56
CA ASN A 138 0.79 8.29 26.61
C ASN A 138 -0.47 7.57 26.13
N LEU A 139 -1.47 7.38 27.00
CA LEU A 139 -2.76 6.82 26.63
C LEU A 139 -3.52 7.73 25.67
N TYR A 140 -3.56 9.03 25.96
CA TYR A 140 -4.12 10.04 25.05
C TYR A 140 -3.42 10.03 23.69
N LYS A 141 -2.09 10.13 23.71
CA LYS A 141 -1.28 10.16 22.50
C LYS A 141 -1.49 8.89 21.67
N GLY A 142 -1.53 7.71 22.28
CA GLY A 142 -1.77 6.47 21.57
C GLY A 142 -3.09 6.44 20.81
N LEU A 143 -4.19 6.92 21.42
CA LEU A 143 -5.48 6.99 20.72
C LEU A 143 -5.52 8.10 19.66
N ASN A 144 -4.87 9.24 19.91
CA ASN A 144 -4.73 10.31 18.93
C ASN A 144 -3.93 9.85 17.70
N ASP A 145 -2.81 9.16 17.91
CA ASP A 145 -1.95 8.62 16.84
C ASP A 145 -2.70 7.57 16.00
N ILE A 146 -3.52 6.72 16.63
CA ILE A 146 -4.41 5.78 15.92
C ILE A 146 -5.40 6.55 15.03
N TRP A 147 -6.00 7.62 15.54
CA TRP A 147 -6.98 8.42 14.80
C TRP A 147 -6.37 9.18 13.63
N GLU A 148 -5.19 9.77 13.83
CA GLU A 148 -4.45 10.50 12.80
C GLU A 148 -3.92 9.57 11.72
N SER A 149 -3.29 8.44 12.10
CA SER A 149 -2.77 7.45 11.14
C SER A 149 -3.87 6.78 10.31
N ALA A 150 -5.09 6.73 10.84
CA ALA A 150 -6.27 6.23 10.13
C ALA A 150 -6.90 7.27 9.18
N GLU A 151 -6.38 8.50 9.13
CA GLU A 151 -6.89 9.60 8.31
C GLU A 151 -8.40 9.83 8.54
N CYS A 152 -8.89 9.61 9.76
CA CYS A 152 -10.33 9.65 10.06
C CYS A 152 -10.95 11.02 9.80
N THR A 153 -10.17 12.10 9.92
CA THR A 153 -10.58 13.48 9.59
C THR A 153 -11.03 13.61 8.13
N SER A 154 -10.43 12.84 7.21
CA SER A 154 -10.76 12.87 5.77
C SER A 154 -12.15 12.32 5.46
N CYS A 155 -12.77 11.59 6.40
CA CYS A 155 -14.12 11.05 6.28
C CYS A 155 -15.18 11.83 7.04
N LEU A 156 -14.80 12.90 7.74
CA LEU A 156 -15.70 13.71 8.55
C LEU A 156 -15.83 15.13 8.00
N THR A 157 -17.00 15.73 8.20
CA THR A 157 -17.26 17.16 8.02
C THR A 157 -17.15 17.84 9.38
N ASP A 158 -16.28 18.85 9.49
CA ASP A 158 -16.08 19.64 10.72
C ASP A 158 -15.92 18.81 11.99
N LYS A 159 -15.33 17.61 11.86
CA LYS A 159 -15.13 16.60 12.92
C LYS A 159 -16.41 16.07 13.58
N ASN A 160 -17.61 16.50 13.17
CA ASN A 160 -18.85 16.26 13.91
C ASN A 160 -19.88 15.37 13.19
N SER A 161 -19.66 15.10 11.90
CA SER A 161 -20.52 14.22 11.12
C SER A 161 -19.74 13.55 10.01
N VAL A 162 -20.25 12.41 9.52
CA VAL A 162 -19.67 11.74 8.36
C VAL A 162 -19.89 12.59 7.11
N SER A 163 -18.85 12.73 6.28
CA SER A 163 -18.91 13.56 5.08
C SER A 163 -19.88 13.01 4.04
N ASN A 164 -20.46 13.90 3.22
CA ASN A 164 -21.39 13.50 2.16
C ASN A 164 -20.74 12.55 1.15
N ASP A 165 -19.45 12.75 0.84
CA ASP A 165 -18.69 11.88 -0.05
C ASP A 165 -18.54 10.48 0.54
N THR A 166 -18.22 10.39 1.84
CA THR A 166 -18.11 9.12 2.57
C THR A 166 -19.46 8.41 2.64
N LEU A 167 -20.55 9.13 2.93
CA LEU A 167 -21.90 8.55 2.93
C LEU A 167 -22.29 8.01 1.54
N HIS A 168 -21.98 8.75 0.48
CA HIS A 168 -22.22 8.30 -0.89
C HIS A 168 -21.39 7.05 -1.21
N PHE A 169 -20.13 6.99 -0.78
CA PHE A 169 -19.31 5.78 -0.92
C PHE A 169 -19.91 4.59 -0.17
N ILE A 170 -20.31 4.77 1.09
CA ILE A 170 -20.91 3.72 1.93
C ILE A 170 -22.20 3.19 1.28
N ASP A 171 -23.05 4.05 0.72
CA ASP A 171 -24.25 3.64 0.00
C ASP A 171 -23.93 2.76 -1.22
N ARG A 172 -22.98 3.17 -2.07
CA ARG A 172 -22.54 2.37 -3.22
C ARG A 172 -21.86 1.07 -2.83
N TYR A 173 -21.11 1.08 -1.73
CA TYR A 173 -20.50 -0.10 -1.16
C TYR A 173 -21.57 -1.09 -0.69
N ASN A 174 -22.55 -0.64 0.09
CA ASN A 174 -23.65 -1.48 0.55
C ASN A 174 -24.46 -2.04 -0.63
N GLN A 175 -24.76 -1.25 -1.65
CA GLN A 175 -25.41 -1.73 -2.88
C GLN A 175 -24.61 -2.84 -3.57
N SER A 176 -23.28 -2.71 -3.60
CA SER A 176 -22.39 -3.73 -4.18
C SER A 176 -22.37 -5.01 -3.34
N LEU A 177 -22.31 -4.88 -2.01
CA LEU A 177 -22.40 -6.02 -1.10
C LEU A 177 -23.73 -6.75 -1.23
N THR A 178 -24.85 -6.03 -1.24
CA THR A 178 -26.19 -6.63 -1.43
C THR A 178 -26.26 -7.40 -2.76
N CYS A 179 -25.62 -6.89 -3.82
CA CYS A 179 -25.51 -7.62 -5.07
C CYS A 179 -24.68 -8.89 -4.91
N PHE A 180 -23.50 -8.80 -4.26
CA PHE A 180 -22.65 -9.97 -4.05
C PHE A 180 -23.36 -11.04 -3.23
N GLU A 181 -24.00 -10.67 -2.12
CA GLU A 181 -24.77 -11.57 -1.26
C GLU A 181 -25.86 -12.30 -2.04
N LYS A 182 -26.63 -11.57 -2.86
CA LYS A 182 -27.71 -12.14 -3.68
C LYS A 182 -27.24 -13.27 -4.61
N TYR A 183 -26.05 -13.14 -5.21
CA TYR A 183 -25.51 -14.13 -6.15
C TYR A 183 -24.39 -15.01 -5.56
N SER A 184 -24.08 -14.85 -4.26
CA SER A 184 -22.98 -15.56 -3.58
C SER A 184 -23.23 -17.06 -3.42
N HIS A 185 -24.50 -17.47 -3.35
CA HIS A 185 -24.90 -18.87 -3.17
C HIS A 185 -25.05 -19.63 -4.49
N GLY A 186 -24.82 -18.97 -5.63
CA GLY A 186 -24.97 -19.53 -6.98
C GLY A 186 -23.63 -19.72 -7.71
N ASN A 187 -23.68 -19.70 -9.04
CA ASN A 187 -22.49 -19.72 -9.88
C ASN A 187 -21.84 -18.32 -9.89
N TYR A 188 -20.57 -18.22 -9.45
CA TYR A 188 -19.85 -16.94 -9.43
C TYR A 188 -19.77 -16.25 -10.80
N SER A 189 -19.86 -17.00 -11.91
CA SER A 189 -19.93 -16.39 -13.24
C SER A 189 -21.13 -15.47 -13.42
N GLU A 190 -22.28 -15.79 -12.81
CA GLU A 190 -23.48 -14.95 -12.86
C GLU A 190 -23.29 -13.70 -12.00
N LEU A 191 -22.71 -13.85 -10.79
CA LEU A 191 -22.33 -12.73 -9.92
C LEU A 191 -21.44 -11.73 -10.67
N CYS A 192 -20.43 -12.22 -11.38
CA CYS A 192 -19.51 -11.37 -12.14
C CYS A 192 -20.19 -10.58 -13.26
N VAL A 193 -21.28 -11.10 -13.83
CA VAL A 193 -22.05 -10.43 -14.90
C VAL A 193 -23.01 -9.41 -14.27
N GLU A 194 -23.82 -9.85 -13.31
CA GLU A 194 -24.89 -9.04 -12.72
C GLU A 194 -24.33 -7.91 -11.84
N CYS A 195 -23.29 -8.18 -11.05
CA CYS A 195 -22.71 -7.19 -10.13
C CYS A 195 -21.59 -6.34 -10.75
N ARG A 196 -21.27 -6.56 -12.03
CA ARG A 196 -20.19 -5.83 -12.73
C ARG A 196 -20.39 -4.33 -12.71
N SER A 197 -21.62 -3.89 -12.96
CA SER A 197 -21.95 -2.47 -13.03
C SER A 197 -21.76 -1.80 -11.67
N SER A 198 -22.33 -2.39 -10.61
CA SER A 198 -22.21 -1.89 -9.24
C SER A 198 -20.75 -1.82 -8.78
N TYR A 199 -19.98 -2.89 -9.00
CA TYR A 199 -18.55 -2.90 -8.68
C TYR A 199 -17.77 -1.84 -9.46
N LYS A 200 -18.05 -1.67 -10.76
CA LYS A 200 -17.39 -0.65 -11.59
C LYS A 200 -17.67 0.76 -11.07
N VAL A 201 -18.93 1.09 -10.76
CA VAL A 201 -19.32 2.40 -10.22
C VAL A 201 -18.63 2.66 -8.88
N LEU A 202 -18.60 1.67 -7.98
CA LEU A 202 -17.90 1.78 -6.70
C LEU A 202 -16.39 2.02 -6.89
N ASN A 203 -15.75 1.26 -7.79
CA ASN A 203 -14.32 1.38 -8.05
C ASN A 203 -13.95 2.72 -8.71
N GLU A 204 -14.79 3.24 -9.60
CA GLU A 204 -14.62 4.57 -10.20
C GLU A 204 -14.80 5.67 -9.16
N LEU A 205 -15.80 5.55 -8.28
CA LEU A 205 -16.02 6.48 -7.17
C LEU A 205 -14.81 6.52 -6.24
N TYR A 206 -14.32 5.37 -5.80
CA TYR A 206 -13.09 5.27 -4.99
C TYR A 206 -11.91 5.93 -5.68
N SER A 207 -11.70 5.62 -6.97
CA SER A 207 -10.58 6.16 -7.75
C SER A 207 -10.66 7.68 -7.92
N ASN A 208 -11.87 8.25 -7.94
CA ASN A 208 -12.05 9.70 -7.97
C ASN A 208 -11.76 10.33 -6.61
N MET A 209 -12.21 9.71 -5.52
CA MET A 209 -11.95 10.19 -4.16
C MET A 209 -10.45 10.15 -3.82
N SER A 210 -9.72 9.12 -4.26
CA SER A 210 -8.30 8.91 -3.94
C SER A 210 -7.31 9.75 -4.76
N LYS A 211 -7.78 10.60 -5.70
CA LYS A 211 -6.88 11.33 -6.63
C LYS A 211 -6.02 12.40 -5.96
N HIS A 212 -6.52 13.04 -4.91
CA HIS A 212 -5.94 14.28 -4.39
C HIS A 212 -5.69 14.26 -2.88
N LYS A 213 -6.16 13.23 -2.18
CA LYS A 213 -6.03 13.10 -0.73
C LYS A 213 -5.94 11.63 -0.33
N ALA A 214 -5.28 11.38 0.80
CA ALA A 214 -5.42 10.12 1.50
C ALA A 214 -6.88 9.92 1.91
N LEU A 215 -7.36 8.67 1.84
CA LEU A 215 -8.71 8.33 2.27
C LEU A 215 -8.64 7.77 3.69
N CYS A 216 -9.74 7.88 4.44
CA CYS A 216 -9.77 7.25 5.75
C CYS A 216 -9.76 5.73 5.62
N ILE A 217 -9.26 5.08 6.67
CA ILE A 217 -9.12 3.63 6.71
C ILE A 217 -10.44 2.87 6.50
N ASP A 218 -11.58 3.42 6.92
CA ASP A 218 -12.90 2.80 6.72
C ASP A 218 -13.20 2.61 5.22
N VAL A 219 -12.85 3.59 4.38
CA VAL A 219 -13.05 3.55 2.92
C VAL A 219 -12.03 2.63 2.26
N GLU A 220 -10.76 2.70 2.70
CA GLU A 220 -9.69 1.87 2.16
C GLU A 220 -9.89 0.38 2.44
N ASP A 221 -10.22 0.01 3.68
CA ASP A 221 -10.49 -1.38 4.07
C ASP A 221 -11.70 -1.94 3.34
N ALA A 222 -12.79 -1.16 3.25
CA ALA A 222 -13.99 -1.56 2.51
C ALA A 222 -13.69 -1.81 1.03
N MET A 223 -12.96 -0.91 0.35
CA MET A 223 -12.59 -1.11 -1.05
C MET A 223 -11.60 -2.26 -1.24
N ASN A 224 -10.62 -2.41 -0.34
CA ASN A 224 -9.63 -3.48 -0.41
C ASN A 224 -10.29 -4.85 -0.23
N SER A 225 -11.17 -5.00 0.77
CA SER A 225 -11.97 -6.20 0.97
C SER A 225 -12.87 -6.51 -0.23
N THR A 226 -13.49 -5.48 -0.82
CA THR A 226 -14.30 -5.63 -2.04
C THR A 226 -13.46 -6.11 -3.22
N ARG A 227 -12.28 -5.52 -3.45
CA ARG A 227 -11.36 -5.92 -4.53
C ARG A 227 -10.83 -7.32 -4.33
N TYR A 228 -10.50 -7.69 -3.09
CA TYR A 228 -10.10 -9.05 -2.75
C TYR A 228 -11.21 -10.04 -3.07
N SER A 229 -12.44 -9.75 -2.64
CA SER A 229 -13.61 -10.59 -2.93
C SER A 229 -13.85 -10.71 -4.43
N TRP A 230 -13.88 -9.59 -5.15
CA TRP A 230 -14.09 -9.56 -6.60
C TRP A 230 -13.04 -10.35 -7.39
N SER A 231 -11.76 -10.18 -7.03
CA SER A 231 -10.65 -10.74 -7.82
C SER A 231 -10.22 -12.14 -7.38
N LYS A 232 -10.17 -12.43 -6.09
CA LYS A 232 -9.62 -13.68 -5.54
C LYS A 232 -10.69 -14.67 -5.14
N ILE A 233 -11.78 -14.21 -4.53
CA ILE A 233 -12.86 -15.11 -4.10
C ILE A 233 -13.73 -15.48 -5.31
N TYR A 234 -14.23 -14.48 -6.04
CA TYR A 234 -15.15 -14.67 -7.15
C TYR A 234 -14.48 -14.82 -8.52
N ASN A 235 -13.17 -14.51 -8.62
CA ASN A 235 -12.41 -14.57 -9.87
C ASN A 235 -13.04 -13.77 -11.04
N CYS A 236 -13.70 -12.65 -10.73
CA CYS A 236 -14.36 -11.80 -11.72
C CYS A 236 -13.39 -10.88 -12.48
N SER A 237 -12.09 -10.92 -12.15
CA SER A 237 -11.07 -10.16 -12.87
C SER A 237 -10.87 -10.71 -14.28
N LEU A 238 -11.27 -9.91 -15.28
CA LEU A 238 -11.01 -10.22 -16.68
C LEU A 238 -9.49 -10.24 -16.93
N LYS A 239 -8.98 -11.37 -17.43
CA LYS A 239 -7.66 -11.40 -18.05
C LYS A 239 -7.73 -10.50 -19.29
N ARG A 240 -7.05 -9.37 -19.26
CA ARG A 240 -6.98 -8.45 -20.40
C ARG A 240 -6.22 -9.15 -21.52
N GLU A 241 -6.91 -9.58 -22.57
CA GLU A 241 -6.29 -10.24 -23.75
C GLU A 241 -5.54 -9.25 -24.66
N GLU A 242 -4.83 -8.28 -24.09
CA GLU A 242 -3.90 -7.42 -24.85
C GLU A 242 -2.55 -8.09 -25.09
N ASN A 243 -2.42 -9.37 -24.72
CA ASN A 243 -1.21 -10.16 -24.94
C ASN A 243 -0.86 -10.25 -26.44
N VAL A 244 -1.86 -10.39 -27.32
CA VAL A 244 -1.62 -10.60 -28.75
C VAL A 244 -0.93 -9.39 -29.41
N PRO A 245 -1.46 -8.15 -29.34
CA PRO A 245 -0.78 -7.00 -29.93
C PRO A 245 0.57 -6.70 -29.27
N VAL A 246 0.70 -6.87 -27.94
CA VAL A 246 1.96 -6.63 -27.23
C VAL A 246 3.05 -7.62 -27.66
N ILE A 247 2.72 -8.92 -27.75
CA ILE A 247 3.63 -9.96 -28.22
C ILE A 247 4.02 -9.71 -29.68
N ALA A 248 3.07 -9.34 -30.55
CA ALA A 248 3.34 -9.06 -31.96
C ALA A 248 4.32 -7.89 -32.15
N VAL A 249 4.08 -6.76 -31.47
CA VAL A 249 4.94 -5.57 -31.56
C VAL A 249 6.34 -5.85 -30.98
N SER A 250 6.39 -6.53 -29.84
CA SER A 250 7.65 -6.86 -29.17
C SER A 250 8.48 -7.83 -30.01
N SER A 251 7.85 -8.85 -30.60
CA SER A 251 8.48 -9.80 -31.53
C SER A 251 9.05 -9.09 -32.75
N PHE A 252 8.26 -8.22 -33.39
CA PHE A 252 8.71 -7.45 -34.56
C PHE A 252 9.95 -6.60 -34.25
N MET A 253 9.94 -5.88 -33.12
CA MET A 253 11.08 -5.06 -32.69
C MET A 253 12.35 -5.88 -32.46
N LEU A 254 12.24 -7.12 -31.97
CA LEU A 254 13.38 -8.03 -31.79
C LEU A 254 13.95 -8.57 -33.11
N PHE A 255 13.13 -8.74 -34.15
CA PHE A 255 13.59 -9.22 -35.45
C PHE A 255 14.24 -8.14 -36.32
N LEU A 256 13.93 -6.87 -36.10
CA LEU A 256 14.51 -5.76 -36.88
C LEU A 256 16.04 -5.72 -36.87
N PRO A 257 16.75 -5.84 -35.72
CA PRO A 257 18.21 -5.91 -35.69
C PRO A 257 18.76 -7.12 -36.45
N LEU A 258 18.14 -8.30 -36.29
CA LEU A 258 18.58 -9.52 -36.98
C LEU A 258 18.51 -9.36 -38.49
N ILE A 259 17.39 -8.84 -39.00
CA ILE A 259 17.19 -8.56 -40.42
C ILE A 259 18.19 -7.51 -40.90
N PHE A 260 18.42 -6.45 -40.13
CA PHE A 260 19.39 -5.41 -40.47
C PHE A 260 20.81 -5.97 -40.61
N TYR A 261 21.28 -6.77 -39.64
CA TYR A 261 22.62 -7.36 -39.69
C TYR A 261 22.75 -8.38 -40.85
N LEU A 262 21.74 -9.23 -41.07
CA LEU A 262 21.71 -10.17 -42.19
C LEU A 262 21.73 -9.46 -43.55
N SER A 263 20.95 -8.38 -43.69
CA SER A 263 20.88 -7.59 -44.91
C SER A 263 22.23 -6.93 -45.23
N ASN A 264 22.89 -6.35 -44.22
CA ASN A 264 24.23 -5.78 -44.37
C ASN A 264 25.28 -6.83 -44.74
N TYR A 265 25.22 -8.02 -44.13
CA TYR A 265 26.13 -9.12 -44.43
C TYR A 265 26.00 -9.60 -45.89
N LEU A 266 24.77 -9.85 -46.36
CA LEU A 266 24.51 -10.27 -47.75
C LEU A 266 24.94 -9.19 -48.75
N HIS A 267 24.66 -7.93 -48.48
CA HIS A 267 25.06 -6.82 -49.36
C HIS A 267 26.59 -6.63 -49.43
N SER A 268 27.30 -6.86 -48.32
CA SER A 268 28.77 -6.80 -48.27
C SER A 268 29.42 -7.89 -49.13
N GLU A 269 28.94 -9.13 -49.05
CA GLU A 269 29.45 -10.25 -49.87
C GLU A 269 29.19 -10.04 -51.37
N GLN A 270 28.05 -9.45 -51.75
CA GLN A 270 27.77 -9.11 -53.15
C GLN A 270 28.72 -8.03 -53.70
N LYS A 271 29.09 -7.02 -52.89
CA LYS A 271 30.08 -6.01 -53.30
C LYS A 271 31.47 -6.60 -53.49
N LYS A 272 31.89 -7.56 -52.66
CA LYS A 272 33.18 -8.27 -52.83
C LYS A 272 33.24 -9.08 -54.12
N ARG A 273 32.13 -9.69 -54.56
CA ARG A 273 32.08 -10.43 -55.84
C ARG A 273 32.05 -9.54 -57.10
N LYS A 274 31.71 -8.25 -56.96
CA LYS A 274 31.77 -7.28 -58.07
C LYS A 274 33.14 -6.58 -58.19
N LEU A 275 34.08 -6.84 -57.30
CA LEU A 275 35.47 -6.36 -57.39
C LEU A 275 36.36 -7.44 -58.03
N MET A 276 36.23 -7.63 -59.35
CA MET A 276 37.19 -8.30 -60.25
C MET A 276 37.27 -7.45 -61.52
N HIS A 277 38.40 -7.06 -62.11
CA HIS A 277 39.84 -7.21 -61.90
C HIS A 277 40.45 -5.97 -62.63
N PRO A 278 41.50 -5.29 -62.14
CA PRO A 278 42.09 -4.17 -62.89
C PRO A 278 42.65 -4.68 -64.23
N LYS A 279 42.08 -4.19 -65.35
CA LYS A 279 42.65 -4.42 -66.70
C LYS A 279 44.00 -3.71 -66.77
N ARG A 280 45.08 -4.48 -66.74
CA ARG A 280 46.45 -4.00 -66.96
C ARG A 280 46.54 -3.44 -68.39
N ALA A 281 46.87 -2.16 -68.55
CA ALA A 281 47.13 -1.56 -69.86
C ALA A 281 48.40 -2.19 -70.47
N LYS A 282 48.33 -2.66 -71.72
CA LYS A 282 49.52 -2.99 -72.51
C LYS A 282 50.09 -1.69 -73.08
N SER A 283 51.38 -1.45 -72.83
CA SER A 283 52.13 -0.32 -73.40
C SER A 283 52.30 -0.51 -74.91
N SER A 284 51.97 0.53 -75.67
CA SER A 284 52.22 0.60 -77.11
C SER A 284 53.69 0.96 -77.35
N HIS A 285 54.40 0.13 -78.11
CA HIS A 285 55.74 0.44 -78.60
C HIS A 285 55.84 0.00 -80.07
N SER A 286 55.74 0.97 -80.99
CA SER A 286 56.18 0.98 -82.41
C SER A 286 55.33 2.04 -83.13
N LEU A 287 55.81 3.01 -83.91
CA LEU A 287 57.08 3.45 -84.49
C LEU A 287 56.77 4.90 -84.93
N MET A 288 57.50 5.92 -84.46
CA MET A 288 58.58 6.64 -85.18
C MET A 288 58.18 7.43 -86.45
N ASN A 289 58.65 8.68 -86.47
CA ASN A 289 58.71 9.73 -87.51
C ASN A 289 57.43 10.51 -87.87
N ILE A 290 57.29 11.78 -87.43
CA ILE A 290 58.02 13.02 -87.81
C ILE A 290 57.62 13.52 -89.20
N GLN A 291 56.89 14.65 -89.20
CA GLN A 291 57.01 15.73 -90.17
C GLN A 291 56.77 17.02 -89.37
N ASP A 292 57.83 17.63 -88.84
CA ASP A 292 58.48 18.81 -89.43
C ASP A 292 57.48 19.79 -90.06
N LYS A 293 57.32 20.99 -89.49
CA LYS A 293 58.14 22.18 -89.81
C LYS A 293 57.51 23.47 -89.25
N TYR A 294 58.30 24.19 -88.45
CA TYR A 294 58.49 25.65 -88.35
C TYR A 294 57.50 26.58 -89.09
N SER A 295 57.02 27.70 -88.55
CA SER A 295 57.69 28.76 -87.76
C SER A 295 56.66 29.57 -86.98
#